data_AF-A0A7W8R0H8-F1
#
_entry.id   AF-A0A7W8R0H8-F1
#
_cell.length_a   1.000
_cell.length_b   1.000
_cell.length_c   1.000
_cell.angle_alpha   90.00
_cell.angle_beta   90.00
_cell.angle_gamma   90.00
#
_symmetry.space_group_name_H-M   'P 1'
#
loop_
_entity.id
_entity.type
_entity.pdbx_description
1 polymer ?
#
loop_
_entity_poly.entity_id
_entity_poly.type
_entity_poly.pdbx_seq_one_letter_code
_entity_poly.pdbx_strand_id
1 'polypeptide(L)'
;MKRIIGFLLLFPALSSALMAQQTGAKAILTVSNPAKIERINAVVCLSWAQITAKYPRIDTANFKVLNALTKKEVPFQLEHRGQASIQNLLVQLSLKANGTAKLLIVAGKPAPVAKKAYGRYVPERFDDFAWENDKVAFRMYGKALEGRKDNAFGTDVWVKRTSKLVINDWYKTGDYHTDHGDGMDYYSVGLTLGAGDIAPYVKDSVYFPLNYHNWKVLDNGPLRTTFQLGYDAWDVAGKSVKVLKTISLDAGSHLNRVEAVYTYNGDMLPVVVGIVKRKEPGTILMDEQQGILGYWEPQHGVDGTTGVATIVTGQPVTMDTDKTHLLSHATAKNGEPVVYYNGSAWSKGNEITTAQAWFNYLNNFKQQLQQPLKVSVQ
;
A
#
# COMPACT_ATOMS: atom_id res chain seq x y z
N MET A 1 -80.08 55.78 24.16
CA MET A 1 -79.71 54.34 24.27
C MET A 1 -78.33 54.16 23.65
N LYS A 2 -77.31 53.91 24.48
CA LYS A 2 -75.91 53.70 24.07
C LYS A 2 -75.74 52.23 23.65
N ARG A 3 -75.05 51.94 22.54
CA ARG A 3 -74.53 50.60 22.25
C ARG A 3 -73.02 50.66 22.10
N ILE A 4 -72.38 49.83 22.91
CA ILE A 4 -70.96 49.76 23.23
C ILE A 4 -70.26 48.83 22.23
N ILE A 5 -69.06 49.23 21.84
CA ILE A 5 -68.10 48.53 20.99
C ILE A 5 -67.51 47.36 21.78
N GLY A 6 -67.57 46.14 21.23
CA GLY A 6 -66.91 44.96 21.77
C GLY A 6 -65.70 44.57 20.91
N PHE A 7 -64.50 44.83 21.41
CA PHE A 7 -63.23 44.30 20.88
C PHE A 7 -63.13 42.81 21.23
N LEU A 8 -62.95 41.94 20.23
CA LEU A 8 -62.53 40.55 20.44
C LEU A 8 -61.03 40.42 20.15
N LEU A 9 -60.27 40.19 21.22
CA LEU A 9 -58.87 39.76 21.19
C LEU A 9 -58.82 38.27 20.83
N LEU A 10 -58.13 37.95 19.73
CA LEU A 10 -57.87 36.58 19.27
C LEU A 10 -56.36 36.38 19.11
N PHE A 11 -55.75 35.65 20.04
CA PHE A 11 -54.49 34.92 19.91
C PHE A 11 -54.54 33.77 20.94
N PRO A 12 -53.82 32.64 20.78
CA PRO A 12 -52.92 32.23 19.70
C PRO A 12 -53.14 30.77 19.20
N ALA A 13 -52.64 30.45 18.02
CA ALA A 13 -52.21 29.08 17.70
C ALA A 13 -50.91 29.17 16.90
N LEU A 14 -49.79 29.31 17.62
CA LEU A 14 -48.47 29.04 17.05
C LEU A 14 -48.40 27.55 16.74
N SER A 15 -48.61 27.18 15.49
CA SER A 15 -48.17 25.90 14.96
C SER A 15 -46.65 25.89 14.91
N SER A 16 -46.02 25.48 16.01
CA SER A 16 -44.63 25.02 16.01
C SER A 16 -44.55 23.72 15.24
N ALA A 17 -44.48 23.82 13.91
CA ALA A 17 -43.93 22.74 13.11
C ALA A 17 -42.48 22.55 13.56
N LEU A 18 -42.26 21.57 14.44
CA LEU A 18 -40.94 21.01 14.69
C LEU A 18 -40.40 20.58 13.33
N MET A 19 -39.46 21.35 12.78
CA MET A 19 -38.42 20.76 11.96
C MET A 19 -37.65 19.81 12.88
N ALA A 20 -38.09 18.56 12.92
CA ALA A 20 -37.21 17.46 13.26
C ALA A 20 -36.12 17.45 12.19
N GLN A 21 -35.06 18.23 12.42
CA GLN A 21 -33.80 18.07 11.76
C GLN A 21 -33.46 16.59 11.95
N GLN A 22 -33.48 15.82 10.86
CA GLN A 22 -32.86 14.50 10.79
C GLN A 22 -31.39 14.69 11.15
N THR A 23 -31.10 14.66 12.45
CA THR A 23 -29.76 14.36 12.95
C THR A 23 -29.57 12.87 12.69
N GLY A 24 -29.29 12.54 11.42
CA GLY A 24 -28.81 11.21 11.07
C GLY A 24 -27.71 10.84 12.07
N ALA A 25 -27.86 9.68 12.71
CA ALA A 25 -27.00 9.27 13.81
C ALA A 25 -25.53 9.41 13.38
N LYS A 26 -24.77 10.23 14.12
CA LYS A 26 -23.36 10.47 13.86
C LYS A 26 -22.60 9.21 14.27
N ALA A 27 -21.93 8.55 13.32
CA ALA A 27 -21.05 7.45 13.69
C ALA A 27 -19.77 8.01 14.30
N ILE A 28 -19.32 7.44 15.41
CA ILE A 28 -18.14 7.93 16.11
C ILE A 28 -17.07 6.84 16.12
N LEU A 29 -15.89 7.21 15.64
CA LEU A 29 -14.73 6.32 15.56
C LEU A 29 -13.58 6.94 16.34
N THR A 30 -12.79 6.10 17.00
CA THR A 30 -11.56 6.52 17.67
C THR A 30 -10.40 5.72 17.09
N VAL A 31 -9.35 6.44 16.68
CA VAL A 31 -8.10 5.86 16.20
C VAL A 31 -6.98 6.31 17.13
N SER A 32 -6.28 5.35 17.74
CA SER A 32 -5.19 5.61 18.69
C SER A 32 -3.87 5.04 18.18
N ASN A 33 -2.82 5.84 18.26
CA ASN A 33 -1.44 5.43 17.99
C ASN A 33 -0.77 5.02 19.31
N PRO A 34 -0.55 3.72 19.58
CA PRO A 34 0.10 3.29 20.81
C PRO A 34 1.62 3.47 20.78
N ALA A 35 2.20 3.78 19.61
CA ALA A 35 3.64 3.88 19.46
C ALA A 35 4.19 5.21 19.99
N LYS A 36 5.45 5.18 20.45
CA LYS A 36 6.22 6.36 20.87
C LYS A 36 6.76 7.19 19.69
N ILE A 37 6.44 6.80 18.46
CA ILE A 37 6.77 7.51 17.24
C ILE A 37 5.47 8.00 16.59
N GLU A 38 5.52 9.15 15.92
CA GLU A 38 4.36 9.66 15.19
C GLU A 38 4.08 8.88 13.91
N ARG A 39 2.83 8.95 13.46
CA ARG A 39 2.34 8.42 12.19
C ARG A 39 1.99 9.62 11.32
N ILE A 40 2.64 9.75 10.17
CA ILE A 40 2.41 10.87 9.25
C ILE A 40 1.68 10.33 8.04
N ASN A 41 0.51 10.90 7.73
CA ASN A 41 -0.32 10.56 6.56
C ASN A 41 -0.58 9.06 6.39
N ALA A 42 -0.70 8.32 7.49
CA ALA A 42 -0.93 6.89 7.48
C ALA A 42 -2.35 6.56 7.01
N VAL A 43 -2.47 5.56 6.13
CA VAL A 43 -3.75 5.00 5.74
C VAL A 43 -4.20 4.02 6.84
N VAL A 44 -5.34 4.31 7.46
CA VAL A 44 -5.92 3.51 8.55
C VAL A 44 -7.09 2.73 8.00
N CYS A 45 -7.10 1.43 8.27
CA CYS A 45 -8.16 0.52 7.87
C CYS A 45 -9.19 0.38 8.99
N LEU A 46 -10.43 0.82 8.77
CA LEU A 46 -11.54 0.63 9.69
C LEU A 46 -12.52 -0.41 9.13
N SER A 47 -12.81 -1.46 9.88
CA SER A 47 -13.72 -2.52 9.44
C SER A 47 -15.11 -1.97 9.17
N TRP A 48 -15.58 -2.10 7.93
CA TRP A 48 -16.92 -1.63 7.56
C TRP A 48 -18.01 -2.40 8.31
N ALA A 49 -17.84 -3.72 8.46
CA ALA A 49 -18.76 -4.56 9.22
C ALA A 49 -18.93 -4.10 10.67
N GLN A 50 -17.84 -3.73 11.36
CA GLN A 50 -17.91 -3.19 12.71
C GLN A 50 -18.63 -1.84 12.78
N ILE A 51 -18.42 -0.98 11.76
CA ILE A 51 -19.11 0.31 11.66
C ILE A 51 -20.61 0.08 11.45
N THR A 52 -21.00 -0.72 10.47
CA THR A 52 -22.42 -0.93 10.12
C THR A 52 -23.18 -1.75 11.15
N ALA A 53 -22.50 -2.60 11.93
CA ALA A 53 -23.12 -3.30 13.05
C ALA A 53 -23.70 -2.32 14.09
N LYS A 54 -23.04 -1.17 14.31
CA LYS A 54 -23.54 -0.11 15.20
C LYS A 54 -24.33 0.97 14.48
N TYR A 55 -23.97 1.25 13.22
CA TYR A 55 -24.54 2.32 12.41
C TYR A 55 -25.02 1.80 11.05
N PRO A 56 -26.12 1.00 11.02
CA PRO A 56 -26.54 0.29 9.81
C PRO A 56 -27.15 1.17 8.72
N ARG A 57 -27.41 2.46 9.00
CA ARG A 57 -28.11 3.39 8.11
C ARG A 57 -27.18 4.42 7.43
N ILE A 58 -25.87 4.16 7.40
CA ILE A 58 -24.93 5.06 6.68
C ILE A 58 -25.19 4.93 5.18
N ASP A 59 -25.56 6.05 4.55
CA ASP A 59 -25.64 6.16 3.10
C ASP A 59 -24.23 6.29 2.51
N THR A 60 -23.74 5.21 1.90
CA THR A 60 -22.40 5.12 1.31
C THR A 60 -22.18 6.08 0.14
N ALA A 61 -23.25 6.58 -0.49
CA ALA A 61 -23.16 7.55 -1.57
C ALA A 61 -23.08 9.00 -1.05
N ASN A 62 -23.39 9.24 0.23
CA ASN A 62 -23.57 10.59 0.76
C ASN A 62 -23.14 10.70 2.24
N PHE A 63 -21.89 10.37 2.52
CA PHE A 63 -21.28 10.65 3.82
C PHE A 63 -19.90 11.31 3.69
N LYS A 64 -19.51 11.98 4.77
CA LYS A 64 -18.17 12.55 4.97
C LYS A 64 -17.57 12.00 6.25
N VAL A 65 -16.24 11.95 6.29
CA VAL A 65 -15.48 11.68 7.52
C VAL A 65 -14.87 12.98 8.00
N LEU A 66 -15.17 13.40 9.22
CA LEU A 66 -14.64 14.61 9.83
C LEU A 66 -13.71 14.27 10.99
N ASN A 67 -12.60 14.99 11.11
CA ASN A 67 -11.86 15.01 12.36
C ASN A 67 -12.66 15.82 13.41
N ALA A 68 -12.98 15.21 14.54
CA ALA A 68 -13.87 15.81 15.54
C ALA A 68 -13.29 17.08 16.18
N LEU A 69 -11.95 17.20 16.25
CA LEU A 69 -11.27 18.36 16.82
C LEU A 69 -11.19 19.50 15.79
N THR A 70 -10.63 19.24 14.62
CA THR A 70 -10.35 20.29 13.62
C THR A 70 -11.56 20.63 12.76
N LYS A 71 -12.60 19.79 12.78
CA LYS A 71 -13.79 19.84 11.90
C LYS A 71 -13.48 19.74 10.41
N LYS A 72 -12.23 19.46 10.02
CA LYS A 72 -11.83 19.27 8.63
C LYS A 72 -12.23 17.88 8.14
N GLU A 73 -12.59 17.80 6.86
CA GLU A 73 -12.79 16.52 6.16
C GLU A 73 -11.48 15.73 6.12
N VAL A 74 -11.59 14.43 6.37
CA VAL A 74 -10.51 13.46 6.29
C VAL A 74 -10.67 12.70 4.97
N PRO A 75 -9.63 12.68 4.11
CA PRO A 75 -9.62 11.85 2.91
C PRO A 75 -9.95 10.40 3.23
N PHE A 76 -10.85 9.80 2.45
CA PHE A 76 -11.22 8.39 2.62
C PHE A 76 -11.35 7.65 1.30
N GLN A 77 -11.36 6.33 1.40
CA GLN A 77 -11.66 5.38 0.33
C GLN A 77 -12.51 4.25 0.91
N LEU A 78 -13.55 3.82 0.19
CA LEU A 78 -14.24 2.57 0.48
C LEU A 78 -13.47 1.44 -0.21
N GLU A 79 -12.91 0.53 0.57
CA GLU A 79 -12.13 -0.61 0.08
C GLU A 79 -13.03 -1.85 -0.02
N HIS A 80 -12.97 -2.51 -1.16
CA HIS A 80 -13.79 -3.65 -1.53
C HIS A 80 -13.00 -4.96 -1.56
N ARG A 81 -11.67 -4.92 -1.68
CA ARG A 81 -10.82 -6.12 -1.82
C ARG A 81 -11.29 -7.05 -2.94
N GLY A 82 -11.78 -6.46 -4.04
CA GLY A 82 -12.34 -7.18 -5.19
C GLY A 82 -13.66 -7.90 -4.93
N GLN A 83 -14.37 -7.57 -3.85
CA GLN A 83 -15.72 -8.05 -3.53
C GLN A 83 -16.79 -7.00 -3.88
N ALA A 84 -18.05 -7.43 -4.02
CA ALA A 84 -19.16 -6.51 -4.24
C ALA A 84 -19.42 -5.60 -3.03
N SER A 85 -19.31 -6.15 -1.81
CA SER A 85 -19.52 -5.41 -0.57
C SER A 85 -18.26 -4.65 -0.13
N ILE A 86 -18.49 -3.50 0.53
CA ILE A 86 -17.43 -2.74 1.19
C ILE A 86 -16.89 -3.56 2.36
N GLN A 87 -15.57 -3.72 2.40
CA GLN A 87 -14.87 -4.42 3.47
C GLN A 87 -14.38 -3.44 4.52
N ASN A 88 -13.80 -2.31 4.08
CA ASN A 88 -13.19 -1.33 4.97
C ASN A 88 -13.48 0.10 4.53
N LEU A 89 -13.55 1.00 5.51
CA LEU A 89 -13.37 2.43 5.32
C LEU A 89 -11.89 2.73 5.57
N LEU A 90 -11.16 3.10 4.52
CA LEU A 90 -9.79 3.59 4.62
C LEU A 90 -9.83 5.10 4.85
N VAL A 91 -9.05 5.62 5.80
CA VAL A 91 -8.89 7.07 6.05
C VAL A 91 -7.42 7.43 6.14
N GLN A 92 -7.03 8.61 5.65
CA GLN A 92 -5.64 9.08 5.75
C GLN A 92 -5.47 10.10 6.89
N LEU A 93 -4.64 9.79 7.88
CA LEU A 93 -4.50 10.58 9.11
C LEU A 93 -3.05 10.70 9.58
N SER A 94 -2.76 11.80 10.26
CA SER A 94 -1.53 11.97 11.05
C SER A 94 -1.85 11.92 12.54
N LEU A 95 -1.11 11.12 13.29
CA LEU A 95 -1.26 10.92 14.73
C LEU A 95 0.10 11.12 15.40
N LYS A 96 0.14 11.95 16.44
CA LYS A 96 1.33 12.08 17.28
C LYS A 96 1.64 10.75 18.00
N ALA A 97 2.86 10.63 18.50
CA ALA A 97 3.23 9.55 19.41
C ALA A 97 2.25 9.48 20.58
N ASN A 98 1.75 8.28 20.91
CA ASN A 98 0.70 8.05 21.92
C ASN A 98 -0.60 8.84 21.68
N GLY A 99 -0.77 9.41 20.48
CA GLY A 99 -1.86 10.31 20.14
C GLY A 99 -3.15 9.56 19.80
N THR A 100 -4.27 10.27 19.86
CA THR A 100 -5.58 9.75 19.47
C THR A 100 -6.33 10.77 18.63
N ALA A 101 -7.02 10.29 17.59
CA ALA A 101 -7.96 11.07 16.81
C ALA A 101 -9.37 10.49 16.95
N LYS A 102 -10.34 11.38 17.13
CA LYS A 102 -11.76 11.05 17.06
C LYS A 102 -12.30 11.48 15.70
N LEU A 103 -12.98 10.58 15.01
CA LEU A 103 -13.58 10.81 13.71
C LEU A 103 -15.10 10.74 13.82
N LEU A 104 -15.78 11.52 12.99
CA LEU A 104 -17.24 11.54 12.88
C LEU A 104 -17.61 11.17 11.44
N ILE A 105 -18.44 10.16 11.26
CA ILE A 105 -19.14 9.93 10.00
C ILE A 105 -20.46 10.68 10.06
N VAL A 106 -20.66 11.59 9.11
CA VAL A 106 -21.86 12.43 9.03
C VAL A 106 -22.41 12.40 7.61
N ALA A 107 -23.72 12.56 7.47
CA ALA A 107 -24.34 12.69 6.16
C ALA A 107 -23.83 13.93 5.42
N GLY A 108 -23.64 13.80 4.11
CA GLY A 108 -23.26 14.90 3.22
C GLY A 108 -22.29 14.49 2.12
N LYS A 109 -22.25 15.27 1.04
CA LYS A 109 -21.42 15.03 -0.14
C LYS A 109 -19.93 15.25 0.17
N PRO A 110 -19.06 14.24 0.13
CA PRO A 110 -17.65 14.40 0.48
C PRO A 110 -16.90 15.30 -0.49
N ALA A 111 -15.86 15.98 0.01
CA ALA A 111 -14.92 16.69 -0.82
C ALA A 111 -14.20 15.71 -1.76
N PRO A 112 -13.84 16.14 -2.99
CA PRO A 112 -13.02 15.32 -3.87
C PRO A 112 -11.71 14.89 -3.19
N VAL A 113 -11.44 13.60 -3.19
CA VAL A 113 -10.19 13.05 -2.65
C VAL A 113 -9.17 12.95 -3.79
N ALA A 114 -8.05 13.65 -3.64
CA ALA A 114 -6.95 13.55 -4.60
C ALA A 114 -6.44 12.10 -4.69
N LYS A 115 -6.32 11.58 -5.91
CA LYS A 115 -5.76 10.24 -6.14
C LYS A 115 -4.27 10.26 -5.81
N LYS A 116 -3.86 9.39 -4.89
CA LYS A 116 -2.47 9.24 -4.44
C LYS A 116 -1.95 7.83 -4.58
N ALA A 117 -2.77 6.87 -4.98
CA ALA A 117 -2.37 5.50 -5.27
C ALA A 117 -3.07 5.03 -6.54
N TYR A 118 -2.34 4.31 -7.39
CA TYR A 118 -2.85 3.85 -8.67
C TYR A 118 -2.07 2.62 -9.15
N GLY A 119 -2.77 1.68 -9.79
CA GLY A 119 -2.16 0.54 -10.45
C GLY A 119 -2.96 0.12 -11.68
N ARG A 120 -2.30 -0.45 -12.68
CA ARG A 120 -2.95 -0.96 -13.88
C ARG A 120 -2.14 -2.04 -14.58
N TYR A 121 -2.85 -2.81 -15.38
CA TYR A 121 -2.29 -3.62 -16.45
C TYR A 121 -1.87 -2.73 -17.64
N VAL A 122 -0.74 -3.06 -18.26
CA VAL A 122 -0.06 -2.28 -19.29
C VAL A 122 0.23 -3.18 -20.51
N PRO A 123 -0.80 -3.51 -21.32
CA PRO A 123 -0.63 -4.37 -22.49
C PRO A 123 0.32 -3.77 -23.53
N GLU A 124 0.36 -2.44 -23.63
CA GLU A 124 1.25 -1.74 -24.57
C GLU A 124 2.74 -1.93 -24.27
N ARG A 125 3.08 -2.39 -23.05
CA ARG A 125 4.45 -2.76 -22.67
C ARG A 125 4.60 -4.26 -22.45
N PHE A 126 4.01 -5.07 -23.33
CA PHE A 126 4.12 -6.54 -23.30
C PHE A 126 3.66 -7.11 -21.96
N ASP A 127 2.46 -6.70 -21.55
CA ASP A 127 1.78 -7.17 -20.36
C ASP A 127 2.46 -6.77 -19.03
N ASP A 128 3.16 -5.65 -18.94
CA ASP A 128 3.59 -5.17 -17.63
C ASP A 128 2.38 -4.92 -16.70
N PHE A 129 2.58 -5.10 -15.39
CA PHE A 129 1.69 -4.53 -14.39
C PHE A 129 2.43 -3.45 -13.64
N ALA A 130 1.91 -2.22 -13.64
CA ALA A 130 2.59 -1.09 -13.03
C ALA A 130 1.71 -0.44 -11.97
N TRP A 131 2.33 0.00 -10.88
CA TRP A 131 1.62 0.67 -9.78
C TRP A 131 2.52 1.67 -9.07
N GLU A 132 1.88 2.67 -8.48
CA GLU A 132 2.56 3.78 -7.82
C GLU A 132 1.70 4.41 -6.74
N ASN A 133 2.33 5.24 -5.94
CA ASN A 133 1.68 6.23 -5.12
C ASN A 133 2.38 7.60 -5.22
N ASP A 134 2.06 8.51 -4.32
CA ASP A 134 2.67 9.84 -4.21
C ASP A 134 4.16 9.84 -3.76
N LYS A 135 4.79 8.66 -3.63
CA LYS A 135 6.18 8.48 -3.19
C LYS A 135 7.03 7.64 -4.14
N VAL A 136 6.49 6.53 -4.61
CA VAL A 136 7.23 5.46 -5.30
C VAL A 136 6.41 4.86 -6.43
N ALA A 137 7.09 4.28 -7.42
CA ALA A 137 6.46 3.54 -8.52
C ALA A 137 7.22 2.24 -8.77
N PHE A 138 6.52 1.27 -9.35
CA PHE A 138 7.02 -0.09 -9.57
C PHE A 138 6.41 -0.68 -10.84
N ARG A 139 7.04 -1.74 -11.34
CA ARG A 139 6.40 -2.70 -12.24
C ARG A 139 6.72 -4.15 -11.88
N MET A 140 5.90 -5.03 -12.41
CA MET A 140 6.12 -6.47 -12.50
C MET A 140 5.92 -6.89 -13.95
N TYR A 141 6.76 -7.81 -14.43
CA TYR A 141 6.82 -8.20 -15.84
C TYR A 141 5.78 -9.27 -16.17
N GLY A 142 5.07 -9.11 -17.28
CA GLY A 142 4.02 -10.03 -17.73
C GLY A 142 4.49 -11.10 -18.72
N LYS A 143 3.61 -12.08 -18.95
CA LYS A 143 3.90 -13.26 -19.76
C LYS A 143 4.38 -12.96 -21.17
N ALA A 144 3.89 -11.90 -21.82
CA ALA A 144 4.34 -11.52 -23.16
C ALA A 144 5.83 -11.11 -23.24
N LEU A 145 6.53 -10.91 -22.11
CA LEU A 145 7.97 -10.70 -22.07
C LEU A 145 8.82 -11.97 -22.11
N GLU A 146 8.23 -13.15 -21.85
CA GLU A 146 8.96 -14.41 -21.85
C GLU A 146 9.63 -14.67 -23.21
N GLY A 147 10.92 -14.99 -23.21
CA GLY A 147 11.70 -15.23 -24.44
C GLY A 147 12.19 -13.97 -25.17
N ARG A 148 11.81 -12.77 -24.72
CA ARG A 148 12.33 -11.52 -25.26
C ARG A 148 13.67 -11.13 -24.64
N LYS A 149 14.45 -10.31 -25.36
CA LYS A 149 15.75 -9.80 -24.89
C LYS A 149 15.64 -8.88 -23.66
N ASP A 150 14.48 -8.24 -23.51
CA ASP A 150 14.16 -7.30 -22.44
C ASP A 150 13.33 -7.96 -21.33
N ASN A 151 13.37 -9.29 -21.21
CA ASN A 151 12.71 -10.01 -20.15
C ASN A 151 13.41 -9.83 -18.79
N ALA A 152 12.61 -9.81 -17.72
CA ALA A 152 13.05 -9.76 -16.34
C ALA A 152 11.97 -10.38 -15.44
N PHE A 153 12.33 -10.76 -14.22
CA PHE A 153 11.42 -11.48 -13.31
C PHE A 153 10.96 -10.63 -12.13
N GLY A 154 11.88 -10.29 -11.22
CA GLY A 154 11.55 -9.69 -9.93
C GLY A 154 10.95 -8.29 -9.99
N THR A 155 10.73 -7.71 -8.81
CA THR A 155 10.10 -6.38 -8.70
C THR A 155 11.03 -5.30 -9.26
N ASP A 156 10.50 -4.45 -10.12
CA ASP A 156 11.18 -3.26 -10.63
C ASP A 156 10.79 -2.01 -9.85
N VAL A 157 11.70 -1.05 -9.72
CA VAL A 157 11.51 0.22 -9.04
C VAL A 157 11.72 1.38 -10.00
N TRP A 158 10.74 2.27 -10.00
CA TRP A 158 10.81 3.55 -10.69
C TRP A 158 10.99 4.65 -9.65
N VAL A 159 12.09 5.40 -9.76
CA VAL A 159 12.41 6.46 -8.81
C VAL A 159 11.60 7.71 -9.10
N LYS A 160 11.08 8.34 -8.06
CA LYS A 160 10.24 9.54 -8.16
C LYS A 160 10.75 10.65 -7.25
N ARG A 161 10.56 11.89 -7.71
CA ARG A 161 10.70 13.10 -6.88
C ARG A 161 9.45 13.99 -6.90
N THR A 162 8.38 13.46 -7.46
CA THR A 162 7.07 14.11 -7.60
C THR A 162 6.00 13.33 -6.83
N SER A 163 4.98 14.04 -6.36
CA SER A 163 3.78 13.41 -5.78
C SER A 163 2.70 13.10 -6.82
N LYS A 164 2.90 13.49 -8.09
CA LYS A 164 2.00 13.16 -9.20
C LYS A 164 2.01 11.64 -9.44
N LEU A 165 0.90 11.14 -9.97
CA LEU A 165 0.82 9.78 -10.51
C LEU A 165 1.28 9.83 -11.97
N VAL A 166 2.45 9.28 -12.27
CA VAL A 166 3.19 9.47 -13.53
C VAL A 166 3.11 8.28 -14.48
N ILE A 167 2.69 7.10 -14.02
CA ILE A 167 2.76 5.83 -14.79
C ILE A 167 2.05 5.95 -16.14
N ASN A 168 0.87 6.59 -16.17
CA ASN A 168 0.13 6.74 -17.42
C ASN A 168 0.85 7.65 -18.42
N ASP A 169 1.40 8.77 -17.96
CA ASP A 169 2.11 9.70 -18.82
C ASP A 169 3.41 9.08 -19.33
N TRP A 170 4.14 8.40 -18.45
CA TRP A 170 5.38 7.69 -18.76
C TRP A 170 5.18 6.59 -19.81
N TYR A 171 4.21 5.70 -19.63
CA TYR A 171 3.93 4.68 -20.66
C TYR A 171 3.41 5.28 -21.96
N LYS A 172 2.64 6.37 -21.90
CA LYS A 172 2.11 7.03 -23.10
C LYS A 172 3.21 7.65 -23.95
N THR A 173 4.23 8.26 -23.34
CA THR A 173 5.34 8.89 -24.08
C THR A 173 6.43 7.88 -24.44
N GLY A 174 6.58 6.81 -23.65
CA GLY A 174 7.74 5.91 -23.74
C GLY A 174 9.05 6.53 -23.22
N ASP A 175 9.00 7.77 -22.74
CA ASP A 175 10.15 8.52 -22.24
C ASP A 175 10.10 8.59 -20.72
N TYR A 176 10.47 7.47 -20.11
CA TYR A 176 10.50 7.29 -18.67
C TYR A 176 11.88 6.84 -18.16
N HIS A 177 12.86 6.68 -19.06
CA HIS A 177 14.26 6.40 -18.70
C HIS A 177 15.11 7.68 -18.52
N THR A 178 14.52 8.87 -18.75
CA THR A 178 15.17 10.16 -18.55
C THR A 178 14.41 10.96 -17.50
N ASP A 179 15.14 11.56 -16.56
CA ASP A 179 14.55 12.41 -15.53
C ASP A 179 14.27 13.83 -16.02
N HIS A 180 12.99 14.09 -16.34
CA HIS A 180 12.47 15.42 -16.71
C HIS A 180 11.99 16.26 -15.50
N GLY A 181 12.40 15.87 -14.29
CA GLY A 181 12.05 16.56 -13.04
C GLY A 181 10.99 15.86 -12.20
N ASP A 182 10.31 14.83 -12.72
CA ASP A 182 9.34 14.03 -11.97
C ASP A 182 9.95 12.70 -11.45
N GLY A 183 10.98 12.16 -12.10
CA GLY A 183 11.56 10.84 -11.82
C GLY A 183 11.99 10.08 -13.08
N MET A 184 12.41 8.82 -12.94
CA MET A 184 12.73 7.92 -14.06
C MET A 184 12.78 6.44 -13.63
N ASP A 185 12.83 5.54 -14.60
CA ASP A 185 13.25 4.14 -14.48
C ASP A 185 14.71 4.02 -14.94
N TYR A 186 15.65 3.82 -14.02
CA TYR A 186 17.01 3.39 -14.35
C TYR A 186 17.35 2.04 -13.71
N TYR A 187 16.39 1.43 -13.01
CA TYR A 187 16.65 0.27 -12.15
C TYR A 187 16.79 -0.98 -13.02
N SER A 188 17.93 -1.66 -12.90
CA SER A 188 18.17 -2.90 -13.65
C SER A 188 17.77 -4.11 -12.82
N VAL A 189 16.77 -4.86 -13.27
CA VAL A 189 16.28 -6.07 -12.59
C VAL A 189 16.98 -7.32 -13.14
N GLY A 190 16.82 -7.59 -14.44
CA GLY A 190 17.24 -8.84 -15.06
C GLY A 190 16.45 -10.06 -14.56
N LEU A 191 16.98 -11.26 -14.79
CA LEU A 191 16.39 -12.52 -14.32
C LEU A 191 16.77 -12.77 -12.84
N THR A 192 16.36 -11.87 -11.97
CA THR A 192 16.72 -11.84 -10.54
C THR A 192 15.50 -11.58 -9.65
N LEU A 193 15.68 -11.53 -8.33
CA LEU A 193 14.63 -11.13 -7.38
C LEU A 193 14.34 -9.62 -7.37
N GLY A 194 15.11 -8.81 -8.11
CA GLY A 194 14.88 -7.37 -8.23
C GLY A 194 14.90 -6.63 -6.90
N ALA A 195 13.96 -5.72 -6.71
CA ALA A 195 13.78 -4.91 -5.50
C ALA A 195 12.88 -5.59 -4.46
N GLY A 196 13.09 -6.87 -4.18
CA GLY A 196 12.36 -7.58 -3.12
C GLY A 196 11.25 -8.50 -3.61
N ASP A 197 11.49 -9.31 -4.64
CA ASP A 197 10.59 -10.41 -4.95
C ASP A 197 10.86 -11.66 -4.08
N ILE A 198 9.91 -12.60 -4.10
CA ILE A 198 9.97 -13.86 -3.38
C ILE A 198 9.95 -15.05 -4.36
N ALA A 199 10.81 -16.04 -4.12
CA ALA A 199 10.81 -17.29 -4.87
C ALA A 199 11.27 -18.48 -4.01
N PRO A 200 10.91 -19.72 -4.39
CA PRO A 200 11.42 -20.93 -3.75
C PRO A 200 12.95 -21.05 -3.78
N TYR A 201 13.51 -21.62 -2.73
CA TYR A 201 14.95 -21.80 -2.56
C TYR A 201 15.27 -23.24 -2.19
N VAL A 202 16.03 -23.95 -3.03
CA VAL A 202 16.34 -25.36 -2.83
C VAL A 202 17.79 -25.61 -3.20
N LYS A 203 18.57 -26.22 -2.28
CA LYS A 203 19.99 -26.56 -2.48
C LYS A 203 20.80 -25.37 -3.02
N ASP A 204 20.74 -24.26 -2.28
CA ASP A 204 21.48 -23.03 -2.57
C ASP A 204 21.15 -22.35 -3.91
N SER A 205 19.96 -22.60 -4.45
CA SER A 205 19.49 -22.05 -5.72
C SER A 205 18.09 -21.49 -5.62
N VAL A 206 17.90 -20.30 -6.19
CA VAL A 206 16.58 -19.66 -6.36
C VAL A 206 15.88 -20.26 -7.58
N TYR A 207 14.65 -20.76 -7.40
CA TYR A 207 13.81 -21.29 -8.47
C TYR A 207 12.78 -20.24 -8.86
N PHE A 208 13.14 -19.40 -9.83
CA PHE A 208 12.29 -18.32 -10.29
C PHE A 208 11.00 -18.85 -10.92
N PRO A 209 9.83 -18.28 -10.57
CA PRO A 209 8.73 -18.32 -11.52
C PRO A 209 9.16 -17.59 -12.80
N LEU A 210 8.54 -17.91 -13.93
CA LEU A 210 8.60 -17.02 -15.10
C LEU A 210 7.81 -15.73 -14.78
N ASN A 211 7.11 -15.15 -15.76
CA ASN A 211 6.37 -13.91 -15.54
C ASN A 211 4.96 -14.19 -15.04
N TYR A 212 4.32 -13.15 -14.49
CA TYR A 212 2.92 -13.31 -14.12
C TYR A 212 2.07 -13.45 -15.39
N HIS A 213 1.03 -14.27 -15.31
CA HIS A 213 0.14 -14.54 -16.43
C HIS A 213 -1.24 -13.94 -16.19
N ASN A 214 -1.76 -14.10 -14.98
CA ASN A 214 -3.12 -13.67 -14.62
C ASN A 214 -3.04 -12.46 -13.69
N TRP A 215 -3.96 -11.51 -13.84
CA TRP A 215 -4.03 -10.35 -12.97
C TRP A 215 -5.47 -10.02 -12.58
N LYS A 216 -5.64 -9.38 -11.42
CA LYS A 216 -6.93 -8.82 -11.00
C LYS A 216 -6.71 -7.58 -10.15
N VAL A 217 -7.26 -6.45 -10.56
CA VAL A 217 -7.33 -5.25 -9.71
C VAL A 217 -8.43 -5.46 -8.67
N LEU A 218 -8.11 -5.31 -7.40
CA LEU A 218 -9.04 -5.45 -6.28
C LEU A 218 -9.59 -4.09 -5.82
N ASP A 219 -8.70 -3.09 -5.77
CA ASP A 219 -8.98 -1.70 -5.39
C ASP A 219 -8.01 -0.79 -6.12
N ASN A 220 -8.42 0.43 -6.50
CA ASN A 220 -7.55 1.32 -7.27
C ASN A 220 -7.73 2.80 -6.91
N GLY A 221 -7.25 3.15 -5.71
CA GLY A 221 -7.22 4.50 -5.18
C GLY A 221 -8.56 4.98 -4.61
N PRO A 222 -8.60 6.21 -4.05
CA PRO A 222 -7.52 7.21 -4.06
C PRO A 222 -6.40 7.02 -3.02
N LEU A 223 -6.60 6.23 -1.97
CA LEU A 223 -5.63 6.07 -0.86
C LEU A 223 -4.84 4.78 -0.91
N ARG A 224 -5.38 3.71 -1.50
CA ARG A 224 -4.73 2.42 -1.67
C ARG A 224 -5.05 1.82 -3.02
N THR A 225 -4.04 1.30 -3.69
CA THR A 225 -4.23 0.35 -4.80
C THR A 225 -3.89 -1.05 -4.30
N THR A 226 -4.71 -2.03 -4.68
CA THR A 226 -4.53 -3.45 -4.34
C THR A 226 -4.85 -4.29 -5.56
N PHE A 227 -4.01 -5.24 -5.88
CA PHE A 227 -4.17 -6.13 -7.03
C PHE A 227 -3.55 -7.50 -6.75
N GLN A 228 -3.84 -8.45 -7.63
CA GLN A 228 -3.31 -9.81 -7.60
C GLN A 228 -2.60 -10.12 -8.89
N LEU A 229 -1.48 -10.82 -8.80
CA LEU A 229 -0.72 -11.39 -9.90
C LEU A 229 -0.56 -12.89 -9.69
N GLY A 230 -1.07 -13.69 -10.63
CA GLY A 230 -1.02 -15.14 -10.62
C GLY A 230 -0.05 -15.66 -11.67
N TYR A 231 0.85 -16.55 -11.24
CA TYR A 231 1.87 -17.15 -12.09
C TYR A 231 1.41 -18.55 -12.53
N ASP A 232 1.89 -19.01 -13.68
CA ASP A 232 1.70 -20.40 -14.11
C ASP A 232 2.44 -21.34 -13.16
N ALA A 233 2.06 -22.62 -13.14
CA ALA A 233 2.80 -23.60 -12.36
C ALA A 233 4.17 -23.87 -13.01
N TRP A 234 5.23 -23.99 -12.21
CA TRP A 234 6.58 -24.32 -12.66
C TRP A 234 7.21 -25.42 -11.80
N ASP A 235 8.29 -26.00 -12.31
CA ASP A 235 9.05 -27.01 -11.58
C ASP A 235 10.01 -26.37 -10.57
N VAL A 236 9.91 -26.80 -9.32
CA VAL A 236 10.81 -26.46 -8.23
C VAL A 236 11.42 -27.75 -7.71
N ALA A 237 12.55 -28.14 -8.31
CA ALA A 237 13.28 -29.36 -7.97
C ALA A 237 12.40 -30.62 -7.98
N GLY A 238 11.60 -30.80 -9.03
CA GLY A 238 10.67 -31.93 -9.19
C GLY A 238 9.30 -31.74 -8.55
N LYS A 239 9.01 -30.56 -7.97
CA LYS A 239 7.69 -30.22 -7.42
C LYS A 239 7.00 -29.19 -8.31
N SER A 240 5.76 -29.47 -8.70
CA SER A 240 4.91 -28.45 -9.32
C SER A 240 4.49 -27.43 -8.26
N VAL A 241 4.87 -26.16 -8.47
CA VAL A 241 4.58 -25.04 -7.57
C VAL A 241 3.87 -23.96 -8.35
N LYS A 242 2.87 -23.31 -7.74
CA LYS A 242 2.20 -22.12 -8.24
C LYS A 242 2.21 -21.04 -7.17
N VAL A 243 2.21 -19.76 -7.56
CA VAL A 243 2.09 -18.63 -6.62
C VAL A 243 1.06 -17.60 -7.09
N LEU A 244 0.26 -17.11 -6.13
CA LEU A 244 -0.58 -15.93 -6.27
C LEU A 244 -0.05 -14.86 -5.32
N LYS A 245 0.31 -13.70 -5.86
CA LYS A 245 0.80 -12.55 -5.08
C LYS A 245 -0.31 -11.51 -5.01
N THR A 246 -0.75 -11.16 -3.79
CA THR A 246 -1.61 -9.98 -3.56
C THR A 246 -0.73 -8.84 -3.10
N ILE A 247 -0.71 -7.73 -3.85
CA ILE A 247 0.14 -6.57 -3.62
C ILE A 247 -0.75 -5.37 -3.33
N SER A 248 -0.43 -4.63 -2.27
CA SER A 248 -1.09 -3.36 -1.95
C SER A 248 -0.08 -2.27 -1.67
N LEU A 249 -0.36 -1.06 -2.17
CA LEU A 249 0.42 0.15 -1.91
C LEU A 249 -0.48 1.27 -1.39
N ASP A 250 -0.11 1.78 -0.21
CA ASP A 250 -0.79 2.89 0.47
C ASP A 250 -0.18 4.23 0.07
N ALA A 251 -1.02 5.24 -0.10
CA ALA A 251 -0.61 6.63 -0.20
C ALA A 251 0.29 7.03 0.97
N GLY A 252 1.40 7.70 0.67
CA GLY A 252 2.41 8.14 1.62
C GLY A 252 3.40 7.07 2.09
N SER A 253 3.24 5.81 1.66
CA SER A 253 4.19 4.72 2.00
C SER A 253 5.32 4.62 0.98
N HIS A 254 6.53 4.26 1.41
CA HIS A 254 7.60 3.83 0.51
C HIS A 254 7.59 2.31 0.26
N LEU A 255 6.77 1.57 1.02
CA LEU A 255 6.73 0.11 0.98
C LEU A 255 5.35 -0.39 0.55
N ASN A 256 5.35 -1.36 -0.36
CA ASN A 256 4.25 -2.25 -0.64
C ASN A 256 4.12 -3.27 0.49
N ARG A 257 2.91 -3.78 0.67
CA ARG A 257 2.67 -5.05 1.36
C ARG A 257 2.41 -6.13 0.31
N VAL A 258 3.09 -7.27 0.45
CA VAL A 258 2.96 -8.42 -0.44
C VAL A 258 2.53 -9.63 0.37
N GLU A 259 1.48 -10.31 -0.08
CA GLU A 259 1.06 -11.63 0.39
C GLU A 259 1.30 -12.63 -0.73
N ALA A 260 2.29 -13.52 -0.57
CA ALA A 260 2.55 -14.59 -1.51
C ALA A 260 1.95 -15.90 -1.00
N VAL A 261 0.94 -16.41 -1.69
CA VAL A 261 0.30 -17.69 -1.39
C VAL A 261 0.78 -18.71 -2.40
N TYR A 262 1.49 -19.73 -1.90
CA TYR A 262 1.98 -20.83 -2.71
C TYR A 262 1.03 -22.02 -2.68
N THR A 263 0.89 -22.70 -3.82
CA THR A 263 0.19 -23.98 -3.96
C THR A 263 1.17 -25.02 -4.45
N TYR A 264 1.34 -26.11 -3.70
CA TYR A 264 2.28 -27.19 -4.00
C TYR A 264 1.91 -28.47 -3.23
N ASN A 265 2.53 -29.60 -3.61
CA ASN A 265 2.41 -30.86 -2.87
C ASN A 265 3.52 -31.00 -1.82
N GLY A 266 3.13 -31.28 -0.57
CA GLY A 266 4.03 -31.47 0.58
C GLY A 266 3.81 -30.45 1.70
N ASP A 267 4.57 -30.60 2.79
CA ASP A 267 4.29 -29.86 4.04
C ASP A 267 5.00 -28.50 4.14
N MET A 268 6.10 -28.32 3.40
CA MET A 268 6.96 -27.14 3.50
C MET A 268 7.64 -26.79 2.18
N LEU A 269 7.74 -25.50 1.91
CA LEU A 269 8.49 -24.94 0.79
C LEU A 269 9.41 -23.82 1.30
N PRO A 270 10.73 -24.05 1.36
CA PRO A 270 11.67 -22.99 1.66
C PRO A 270 11.62 -21.93 0.55
N VAL A 271 11.61 -20.67 0.95
CA VAL A 271 11.53 -19.51 0.05
C VAL A 271 12.51 -18.45 0.52
N VAL A 272 12.96 -17.61 -0.39
CA VAL A 272 13.74 -16.41 -0.08
C VAL A 272 13.01 -15.18 -0.58
N VAL A 273 13.06 -14.11 0.20
CA VAL A 273 12.74 -12.75 -0.23
C VAL A 273 14.06 -12.04 -0.45
N GLY A 274 14.30 -11.48 -1.63
CA GLY A 274 15.66 -11.04 -1.97
C GLY A 274 15.76 -9.77 -2.80
N ILE A 275 16.92 -9.14 -2.69
CA ILE A 275 17.27 -7.91 -3.37
C ILE A 275 18.48 -8.17 -4.27
N VAL A 276 18.43 -7.75 -5.53
CA VAL A 276 19.57 -7.85 -6.45
C VAL A 276 20.71 -6.93 -6.03
N LYS A 277 21.95 -7.44 -6.07
CA LYS A 277 23.18 -6.70 -5.78
C LYS A 277 23.67 -5.94 -7.01
N ARG A 278 24.42 -4.87 -6.76
CA ARG A 278 25.19 -4.17 -7.79
C ARG A 278 26.64 -4.63 -7.78
N LYS A 279 27.31 -4.42 -8.91
CA LYS A 279 28.74 -4.71 -9.07
C LYS A 279 29.57 -3.86 -8.10
N GLU A 280 29.27 -2.57 -8.05
CA GLU A 280 29.90 -1.65 -7.11
C GLU A 280 29.25 -1.77 -5.73
N PRO A 281 30.02 -1.60 -4.64
CA PRO A 281 29.50 -1.74 -3.29
C PRO A 281 28.51 -0.62 -2.94
N GLY A 282 27.46 -0.99 -2.22
CA GLY A 282 26.55 -0.05 -1.55
C GLY A 282 26.54 -0.30 -0.04
N THR A 283 25.69 0.40 0.70
CA THR A 283 25.52 0.18 2.15
C THR A 283 24.40 -0.82 2.38
N ILE A 284 24.66 -1.85 3.20
CA ILE A 284 23.71 -2.93 3.47
C ILE A 284 23.33 -2.91 4.96
N LEU A 285 22.04 -3.15 5.24
CA LEU A 285 21.49 -3.45 6.55
C LEU A 285 20.91 -4.86 6.52
N MET A 286 21.37 -5.74 7.42
CA MET A 286 20.79 -7.06 7.66
C MET A 286 20.48 -7.17 9.15
N ASP A 287 19.20 -7.07 9.50
CA ASP A 287 18.70 -7.27 10.86
C ASP A 287 17.80 -8.50 10.87
N GLU A 288 18.39 -9.66 11.16
CA GLU A 288 17.71 -10.96 11.27
C GLU A 288 16.64 -10.99 12.37
N GLN A 289 16.85 -10.25 13.46
CA GLN A 289 15.95 -10.16 14.61
C GLN A 289 14.67 -9.39 14.26
N GLN A 290 14.78 -8.39 13.39
CA GLN A 290 13.66 -7.58 12.91
C GLN A 290 13.19 -7.98 11.51
N GLY A 291 13.88 -8.91 10.84
CA GLY A 291 13.61 -9.32 9.47
C GLY A 291 13.75 -8.18 8.47
N ILE A 292 14.61 -7.20 8.76
CA ILE A 292 14.83 -6.02 7.90
C ILE A 292 16.09 -6.27 7.07
N LEU A 293 15.91 -6.32 5.76
CA LEU A 293 16.99 -6.30 4.79
C LEU A 293 16.90 -5.01 4.00
N GLY A 294 17.90 -4.14 4.13
CA GLY A 294 17.97 -2.86 3.43
C GLY A 294 19.24 -2.76 2.60
N TYR A 295 19.13 -2.12 1.43
CA TYR A 295 20.27 -1.85 0.57
C TYR A 295 20.17 -0.43 0.03
N TRP A 296 21.16 0.38 0.36
CA TRP A 296 21.40 1.67 -0.29
C TRP A 296 22.44 1.42 -1.39
N GLU A 297 22.01 1.42 -2.64
CA GLU A 297 22.84 1.04 -3.78
C GLU A 297 24.08 1.95 -3.94
N PRO A 298 25.09 1.54 -4.72
CA PRO A 298 26.06 2.51 -5.22
C PRO A 298 25.37 3.64 -5.99
N GLN A 299 26.00 4.81 -6.03
CA GLN A 299 25.51 5.92 -6.85
C GLN A 299 25.57 5.56 -8.35
N HIS A 300 24.44 5.75 -9.04
CA HIS A 300 24.32 5.63 -10.49
C HIS A 300 24.56 6.99 -11.14
N GLY A 301 25.83 7.33 -11.38
CA GLY A 301 26.22 8.57 -12.06
C GLY A 301 25.51 9.82 -11.54
N VAL A 302 24.88 10.58 -12.46
CA VAL A 302 24.11 11.80 -12.17
C VAL A 302 22.68 11.53 -11.69
N ASP A 303 22.24 10.27 -11.79
CA ASP A 303 20.87 9.85 -11.46
C ASP A 303 20.68 9.69 -9.95
N GLY A 304 21.78 9.53 -9.20
CA GLY A 304 21.76 9.45 -7.75
C GLY A 304 21.76 8.00 -7.26
N THR A 305 21.15 7.75 -6.10
CA THR A 305 21.20 6.45 -5.43
C THR A 305 19.81 5.97 -5.07
N THR A 306 19.50 4.71 -5.41
CA THR A 306 18.26 4.06 -4.99
C THR A 306 18.50 3.28 -3.70
N GLY A 307 17.62 3.50 -2.72
CA GLY A 307 17.45 2.59 -1.60
C GLY A 307 16.37 1.58 -1.93
N VAL A 308 16.60 0.31 -1.67
CA VAL A 308 15.59 -0.76 -1.72
C VAL A 308 15.61 -1.55 -0.42
N ALA A 309 14.50 -2.19 -0.08
CA ALA A 309 14.41 -2.98 1.14
C ALA A 309 13.33 -4.03 1.09
N THR A 310 13.47 -5.02 1.96
CA THR A 310 12.44 -6.00 2.30
C THR A 310 12.29 -6.12 3.81
N ILE A 311 11.05 -6.32 4.28
CA ILE A 311 10.76 -6.61 5.69
C ILE A 311 9.89 -7.86 5.76
N VAL A 312 10.46 -8.97 6.22
CA VAL A 312 9.73 -10.23 6.44
C VAL A 312 9.05 -10.19 7.82
N THR A 313 7.77 -10.59 7.87
CA THR A 313 7.00 -10.62 9.12
C THR A 313 7.04 -12.00 9.79
N GLY A 314 6.90 -12.07 11.12
CA GLY A 314 6.83 -13.34 11.86
C GLY A 314 8.16 -13.91 12.42
N GLN A 315 9.00 -13.04 12.99
CA GLN A 315 10.38 -13.26 13.49
C GLN A 315 10.76 -14.60 14.17
N PRO A 316 12.08 -14.90 14.26
CA PRO A 316 13.23 -14.35 13.51
C PRO A 316 13.44 -14.99 12.12
N VAL A 317 14.25 -14.36 11.25
CA VAL A 317 14.66 -14.94 9.94
C VAL A 317 16.17 -15.15 9.90
N THR A 318 16.64 -15.97 8.96
CA THR A 318 18.08 -16.05 8.61
C THR A 318 18.34 -15.24 7.35
N MET A 319 19.48 -14.57 7.27
CA MET A 319 19.89 -13.78 6.11
C MET A 319 21.29 -14.18 5.64
N ASP A 320 21.48 -14.19 4.33
CA ASP A 320 22.78 -14.39 3.72
C ASP A 320 22.86 -13.66 2.37
N THR A 321 23.94 -13.93 1.63
CA THR A 321 24.12 -13.42 0.29
C THR A 321 24.62 -14.52 -0.63
N ASP A 322 24.06 -14.59 -1.83
CA ASP A 322 24.63 -15.39 -2.92
C ASP A 322 25.50 -14.49 -3.84
N LYS A 323 25.82 -14.91 -5.07
CA LYS A 323 26.59 -14.07 -6.02
C LYS A 323 25.79 -12.86 -6.53
N THR A 324 24.47 -12.95 -6.57
CA THR A 324 23.54 -12.04 -7.23
C THR A 324 22.67 -11.25 -6.25
N HIS A 325 22.40 -11.76 -5.06
CA HIS A 325 21.36 -11.27 -4.17
C HIS A 325 21.83 -11.11 -2.73
N LEU A 326 21.09 -10.27 -2.02
CA LEU A 326 20.93 -10.30 -0.57
C LEU A 326 19.62 -11.06 -0.29
N LEU A 327 19.62 -12.01 0.64
CA LEU A 327 18.51 -12.93 0.83
C LEU A 327 18.02 -12.93 2.29
N SER A 328 16.71 -12.93 2.47
CA SER A 328 16.03 -13.26 3.72
C SER A 328 15.32 -14.60 3.54
N HIS A 329 15.71 -15.60 4.32
CA HIS A 329 15.14 -16.94 4.28
C HIS A 329 13.83 -17.00 5.06
N ALA A 330 12.84 -17.64 4.47
CA ALA A 330 11.54 -17.87 5.07
C ALA A 330 10.99 -19.23 4.63
N THR A 331 9.81 -19.56 5.13
CA THR A 331 9.13 -20.81 4.81
C THR A 331 7.69 -20.51 4.41
N ALA A 332 7.31 -21.00 3.24
CA ALA A 332 5.93 -20.98 2.78
C ALA A 332 5.23 -22.29 3.16
N LYS A 333 4.05 -22.17 3.76
CA LYS A 333 3.11 -23.28 3.97
C LYS A 333 2.06 -23.27 2.86
N ASN A 334 1.64 -24.45 2.42
CA ASN A 334 0.68 -24.57 1.33
C ASN A 334 -0.64 -23.83 1.66
N GLY A 335 -1.07 -22.92 0.79
CA GLY A 335 -2.30 -22.14 0.97
C GLY A 335 -2.24 -21.02 2.02
N GLU A 336 -1.16 -20.89 2.78
CA GLU A 336 -0.97 -19.80 3.75
C GLU A 336 -0.10 -18.67 3.15
N PRO A 337 -0.42 -17.40 3.42
CA PRO A 337 0.35 -16.28 2.88
C PRO A 337 1.69 -16.11 3.60
N VAL A 338 2.78 -16.06 2.85
CA VAL A 338 4.01 -15.41 3.31
C VAL A 338 3.84 -13.91 3.14
N VAL A 339 3.80 -13.19 4.26
CA VAL A 339 3.60 -11.73 4.29
C VAL A 339 4.93 -11.02 4.49
N TYR A 340 5.26 -10.16 3.54
CA TYR A 340 6.43 -9.29 3.63
C TYR A 340 6.13 -7.93 3.00
N TYR A 341 7.06 -7.00 3.18
CA TYR A 341 6.99 -5.67 2.60
C TYR A 341 8.22 -5.46 1.73
N ASN A 342 8.08 -4.78 0.60
CA ASN A 342 9.20 -4.33 -0.20
C ASN A 342 8.97 -2.91 -0.69
N GLY A 343 10.03 -2.21 -1.05
CA GLY A 343 9.89 -0.89 -1.64
C GLY A 343 11.19 -0.13 -1.74
N SER A 344 11.09 1.18 -1.94
CA SER A 344 12.24 1.97 -2.36
C SER A 344 12.24 3.42 -1.88
N ALA A 345 13.41 4.04 -1.98
CA ALA A 345 13.65 5.46 -1.79
C ALA A 345 14.70 5.93 -2.82
N TRP A 346 14.80 7.23 -3.03
CA TRP A 346 15.74 7.80 -3.98
C TRP A 346 16.43 9.03 -3.41
N SER A 347 17.75 9.13 -3.63
CA SER A 347 18.55 10.24 -3.10
C SER A 347 18.10 11.61 -3.60
N LYS A 348 17.44 11.68 -4.75
CA LYS A 348 16.84 12.90 -5.32
C LYS A 348 15.33 13.00 -5.10
N GLY A 349 14.74 12.13 -4.27
CA GLY A 349 13.32 12.06 -3.93
C GLY A 349 12.86 12.97 -2.78
N ASN A 350 13.68 13.96 -2.39
CA ASN A 350 13.47 14.97 -1.35
C ASN A 350 13.37 14.48 0.11
N GLU A 351 12.78 13.31 0.40
CA GLU A 351 12.48 12.87 1.78
C GLU A 351 13.56 11.97 2.38
N ILE A 352 13.99 10.95 1.65
CA ILE A 352 14.96 9.96 2.10
C ILE A 352 16.16 10.02 1.17
N THR A 353 17.15 10.83 1.56
CA THR A 353 18.27 11.19 0.68
C THR A 353 19.59 10.47 0.99
N THR A 354 19.63 9.66 2.05
CA THR A 354 20.83 8.95 2.52
C THR A 354 20.53 7.54 3.01
N ALA A 355 21.54 6.67 3.06
CA ALA A 355 21.44 5.34 3.64
C ALA A 355 20.89 5.36 5.08
N GLN A 356 21.39 6.28 5.92
CA GLN A 356 20.93 6.41 7.29
C GLN A 356 19.44 6.78 7.37
N ALA A 357 18.98 7.73 6.55
CA ALA A 357 17.57 8.08 6.50
C ALA A 357 16.71 6.89 6.04
N TRP A 358 17.19 6.12 5.06
CA TRP A 358 16.50 4.92 4.58
C TRP A 358 16.36 3.87 5.67
N PHE A 359 17.47 3.52 6.32
CA PHE A 359 17.47 2.53 7.39
C PHE A 359 16.66 2.97 8.62
N ASN A 360 16.67 4.27 8.95
CA ASN A 360 15.80 4.83 9.98
C ASN A 360 14.32 4.69 9.61
N TYR A 361 13.97 4.96 8.35
CA TYR A 361 12.61 4.75 7.85
C TYR A 361 12.18 3.28 8.00
N LEU A 362 13.02 2.32 7.61
CA LEU A 362 12.72 0.89 7.72
C LEU A 362 12.51 0.43 9.17
N ASN A 363 13.39 0.86 10.08
CA ASN A 363 13.26 0.58 11.50
C ASN A 363 11.95 1.16 12.07
N ASN A 364 11.65 2.42 11.74
CA ASN A 364 10.41 3.06 12.16
C ASN A 364 9.19 2.33 11.59
N PHE A 365 9.20 1.93 10.32
CA PHE A 365 8.13 1.17 9.69
C PHE A 365 7.94 -0.19 10.37
N LYS A 366 9.03 -0.88 10.74
CA LYS A 366 8.93 -2.15 11.49
C LYS A 366 8.30 -1.97 12.87
N GLN A 367 8.73 -0.97 13.64
CA GLN A 367 8.12 -0.64 14.94
C GLN A 367 6.63 -0.34 14.80
N GLN A 368 6.28 0.37 13.72
CA GLN A 368 4.91 0.67 13.34
C GLN A 368 4.08 -0.59 13.03
N LEU A 369 4.66 -1.61 12.38
CA LEU A 369 3.95 -2.89 12.17
C LEU A 369 3.72 -3.65 13.49
N GLN A 370 4.69 -3.59 14.41
CA GLN A 370 4.60 -4.26 15.71
C GLN A 370 3.63 -3.55 16.68
N GLN A 371 3.37 -2.26 16.46
CA GLN A 371 2.48 -1.43 17.27
C GLN A 371 1.38 -0.82 16.37
N PRO A 372 0.45 -1.65 15.85
CA PRO A 372 -0.56 -1.19 14.92
C PRO A 372 -1.50 -0.16 15.58
N LEU A 373 -2.08 0.70 14.75
CA LEU A 373 -3.11 1.63 15.20
C LEU A 373 -4.31 0.86 15.77
N LYS A 374 -4.85 1.35 16.89
CA LYS A 374 -6.04 0.76 17.52
C LYS A 374 -7.26 1.53 17.05
N VAL A 375 -8.24 0.82 16.52
CA VAL A 375 -9.52 1.39 16.05
C VAL A 375 -10.65 0.92 16.95
N SER A 376 -11.54 1.84 17.32
CA SER A 376 -12.75 1.54 18.07
C SER A 376 -13.95 2.27 17.45
N VAL A 377 -15.04 1.54 17.25
CA VAL A 377 -16.35 2.08 16.87
C VAL A 377 -17.14 2.26 18.15
N GLN A 378 -17.56 3.49 18.49
CA GLN A 378 -18.21 3.79 19.77
C GLN A 378 -19.66 3.32 19.79
#